data_AF-A0A7S2URE3-F1
#
_entry.id   AF-A0A7S2URE3-F1
#
_cell.length_a   1.000
_cell.length_b   1.000
_cell.length_c   1.000
_cell.angle_alpha   90.00
_cell.angle_beta   90.00
_cell.angle_gamma   90.00
#
_symmetry.space_group_name_H-M   'P 1'
#
loop_
_entity.id
_entity.type
_entity.pdbx_description
1 polymer ?
#
loop_
_entity_poly.entity_id
_entity_poly.type
_entity_poly.pdbx_seq_one_letter_code
_entity_poly.pdbx_strand_id
1 'polypeptide(L)'
;VPLLTRDGVEQTPALRHSYRNMGEHLEKKAIELERDLSFGEGFKEINQHAIKLRQKRQKSNGSVESTVVAQVSIQCLERFSVTDKSTGKVLQGDGKENQVQHLVRFEMVVSAYPDGTIDNGNWQITDWDDLLDGNVFFF
;
A
#
# COMPACT_ATOMS: atom_id res chain seq x y z
N VAL A 1 6.79 5.91 0.08
CA VAL A 1 6.19 5.49 -1.20
C VAL A 1 6.68 4.07 -1.50
N PRO A 2 5.80 3.06 -1.56
CA PRO A 2 6.25 1.71 -1.78
C PRO A 2 6.82 1.54 -3.19
N LEU A 3 8.07 1.10 -3.30
CA LEU A 3 8.72 0.86 -4.60
C LEU A 3 8.39 -0.54 -5.16
N LEU A 4 7.33 -1.15 -4.63
CA LEU A 4 6.97 -2.54 -4.87
C LEU A 4 5.59 -2.61 -5.52
N THR A 5 5.57 -3.13 -6.74
CA THR A 5 4.38 -3.55 -7.48
C THR A 5 3.96 -4.96 -7.09
N ARG A 6 2.66 -5.27 -7.23
CA ARG A 6 2.05 -6.58 -6.95
C ARG A 6 2.77 -7.68 -7.70
N ASP A 7 2.84 -7.51 -9.01
CA ASP A 7 3.49 -8.42 -9.93
C ASP A 7 4.97 -8.61 -9.56
N GLY A 8 5.65 -7.53 -9.14
CA GLY A 8 7.04 -7.62 -8.73
C GLY A 8 7.25 -8.32 -7.38
N VAL A 9 6.25 -8.35 -6.49
CA VAL A 9 6.26 -9.15 -5.26
C VAL A 9 5.90 -10.61 -5.55
N GLU A 10 4.96 -10.86 -6.46
CA GLU A 10 4.61 -12.21 -6.91
C GLU A 10 5.77 -12.90 -7.64
N GLN A 11 6.45 -12.18 -8.52
CA GLN A 11 7.64 -12.67 -9.24
C GLN A 11 8.87 -12.79 -8.33
N THR A 12 8.90 -12.10 -7.19
CA THR A 12 10.00 -12.19 -6.22
C THR A 12 9.46 -12.21 -4.78
N PRO A 13 9.01 -13.38 -4.29
CA PRO A 13 8.36 -13.51 -2.98
C PRO A 13 9.19 -13.00 -1.79
N ALA A 14 10.52 -13.00 -1.90
CA ALA A 14 11.43 -12.43 -0.91
C ALA A 14 11.21 -10.93 -0.63
N LEU A 15 10.46 -10.23 -1.50
CA LEU A 15 10.10 -8.82 -1.32
C LEU A 15 8.89 -8.61 -0.40
N ARG A 16 8.11 -9.64 -0.06
CA ARG A 16 6.94 -9.53 0.85
C ARG A 16 7.30 -8.90 2.19
N HIS A 17 8.45 -9.26 2.75
CA HIS A 17 8.89 -8.76 4.05
C HIS A 17 9.91 -7.62 3.96
N SER A 18 10.10 -7.03 2.77
CA SER A 18 11.18 -6.03 2.58
C SER A 18 11.02 -4.78 3.46
N TYR A 19 9.79 -4.37 3.78
CA TYR A 19 9.54 -3.28 4.74
C TYR A 19 9.75 -3.71 6.20
N ARG A 20 9.33 -4.93 6.57
CA ARG A 20 9.61 -5.50 7.89
C ARG A 20 11.11 -5.63 8.13
N ASN A 21 11.84 -6.20 7.16
CA ASN A 21 13.28 -6.34 7.20
C ASN A 21 13.99 -4.97 7.28
N MET A 22 13.40 -3.93 6.69
CA MET A 22 13.90 -2.56 6.81
C MET A 22 13.68 -2.01 8.23
N GLY A 23 12.52 -2.26 8.84
CA GLY A 23 12.26 -1.96 10.25
C GLY A 23 13.26 -2.66 11.18
N GLU A 24 13.42 -3.97 11.03
CA GLU A 24 14.39 -4.77 11.80
C GLU A 24 15.84 -4.28 11.58
N HIS A 25 16.19 -3.84 10.37
CA HIS A 25 17.51 -3.26 10.08
C HIS A 25 17.74 -1.93 10.79
N LEU A 26 16.75 -1.04 10.78
CA LEU A 26 16.82 0.25 11.47
C LEU A 26 16.93 0.06 12.99
N GLU A 27 16.17 -0.89 13.54
CA GLU A 27 16.21 -1.26 14.96
C GLU A 27 17.59 -1.82 15.35
N LYS A 28 18.14 -2.76 14.57
CA LYS A 28 19.51 -3.26 14.78
C LYS A 28 20.54 -2.13 14.78
N LYS A 29 20.42 -1.19 13.85
CA LYS A 29 21.35 -0.07 13.72
C LYS A 29 21.26 0.91 14.89
N ALA A 30 20.06 1.13 15.44
CA ALA A 30 19.86 1.91 16.66
C ALA A 30 20.52 1.22 17.88
N ILE A 31 20.37 -0.11 17.98
CA ILE A 31 21.03 -0.92 19.02
C ILE A 31 22.56 -0.84 18.90
N GLU A 32 23.12 -1.01 17.70
CA GLU A 32 24.57 -0.93 17.45
C GLU A 32 25.16 0.46 17.79
N LEU A 33 24.37 1.52 17.62
CA LEU A 33 24.78 2.89 17.91
C LEU A 33 24.49 3.31 19.35
N GLU A 34 23.88 2.43 20.16
CA GLU A 34 23.40 2.69 21.53
C GLU A 34 22.53 3.96 21.64
N ARG A 35 21.83 4.31 20.55
CA ARG A 35 20.92 5.47 20.50
C ARG A 35 19.89 5.33 19.40
N ASP A 36 18.80 6.05 19.57
CA ASP A 36 17.81 6.19 18.51
C ASP A 36 18.39 6.90 17.28
N LEU A 37 17.95 6.43 16.11
CA LEU A 37 18.23 7.09 14.84
C LEU A 37 17.42 8.37 14.76
N SER A 38 18.07 9.47 14.37
CA SER A 38 17.33 10.68 14.02
C SER A 38 16.48 10.43 12.77
N PHE A 39 15.41 11.23 12.61
CA PHE A 39 14.55 11.15 11.42
C PHE A 39 15.34 11.24 10.11
N GLY A 40 16.36 12.12 10.06
CA GLY A 40 17.22 12.28 8.88
C GLY A 40 18.07 11.04 8.57
N GLU A 41 18.60 10.37 9.61
CA GLU A 41 19.38 9.13 9.46
C GLU A 41 18.49 7.97 8.99
N GLY A 42 17.33 7.78 9.64
CA GLY A 42 16.37 6.76 9.22
C GLY A 42 15.90 6.97 7.79
N PHE A 43 15.58 8.21 7.41
CA PHE A 43 15.18 8.55 6.05
C PHE A 43 16.28 8.27 5.02
N LYS A 44 17.55 8.52 5.36
CA LYS A 44 18.70 8.24 4.49
C LYS A 44 18.86 6.73 4.23
N GLU A 45 18.74 5.90 5.27
CA GLU A 45 18.80 4.44 5.15
C GLU A 45 17.66 3.89 4.30
N ILE A 46 16.43 4.37 4.53
CA ILE A 46 15.25 4.02 3.73
C ILE A 46 15.50 4.38 2.26
N ASN A 47 16.02 5.57 1.99
CA ASN A 47 16.35 6.00 0.62
C ASN A 47 17.44 5.16 -0.03
N GLN A 48 18.48 4.75 0.70
CA GLN A 48 19.52 3.88 0.15
C GLN A 48 18.99 2.49 -0.19
N HIS A 49 18.15 1.91 0.67
CA HIS A 49 17.48 0.64 0.40
C HIS A 49 16.51 0.77 -0.78
N ALA A 50 15.77 1.87 -0.86
CA ALA A 50 14.92 2.22 -1.98
C ALA A 50 15.69 2.30 -3.30
N ILE A 51 16.86 2.95 -3.32
CA ILE A 51 17.72 3.02 -4.52
C ILE A 51 18.22 1.63 -4.94
N LYS A 52 18.64 0.79 -3.99
CA LYS A 52 19.07 -0.59 -4.29
C LYS A 52 17.92 -1.43 -4.86
N LEU A 53 16.71 -1.27 -4.33
CA LEU A 53 15.51 -1.92 -4.87
C LEU A 53 15.16 -1.42 -6.27
N ARG A 54 15.33 -0.11 -6.54
CA ARG A 54 15.17 0.48 -7.87
C ARG A 54 16.16 -0.08 -8.87
N GLN A 55 17.45 -0.19 -8.50
CA GLN A 55 18.49 -0.75 -9.38
C GLN A 55 18.21 -2.22 -9.76
N LYS A 56 17.67 -3.01 -8.82
CA LYS A 56 17.27 -4.41 -9.10
C LYS A 56 16.03 -4.52 -10.00
N ARG A 57 15.22 -3.45 -10.11
CA ARG A 57 13.96 -3.41 -10.86
C ARG A 57 14.03 -2.63 -12.15
N GLN A 58 15.22 -2.17 -12.55
CA GLN A 58 15.37 -1.48 -13.82
C GLN A 58 15.02 -2.45 -14.94
N LYS A 59 13.91 -2.17 -15.63
CA LYS A 59 13.48 -2.97 -16.79
C LYS A 59 14.49 -2.79 -17.92
N SER A 60 14.46 -3.69 -18.90
CA SER A 60 15.36 -3.64 -20.06
C SER A 60 15.29 -2.31 -20.84
N ASN A 61 14.17 -1.59 -20.75
CA ASN A 61 13.96 -0.27 -21.33
C ASN A 61 14.46 0.90 -20.44
N GLY A 62 15.12 0.60 -19.31
CA GLY A 62 15.63 1.60 -18.37
C GLY A 62 14.59 2.19 -17.41
N SER A 63 13.31 1.82 -17.54
CA SER A 63 12.23 2.32 -16.67
C SER A 63 12.26 1.70 -15.27
N VAL A 64 11.76 2.45 -14.31
CA VAL A 64 11.63 2.06 -12.90
C VAL A 64 10.17 2.17 -12.49
N GLU A 65 9.59 1.05 -12.06
CA GLU A 65 8.21 1.01 -11.56
C GLU A 65 8.15 1.23 -10.04
N SER A 66 7.08 1.86 -9.59
CA SER A 66 6.77 2.09 -8.19
C SER A 66 5.26 2.05 -7.97
N THR A 67 4.82 1.66 -6.77
CA THR A 67 3.39 1.71 -6.42
C THR A 67 3.13 2.93 -5.56
N VAL A 68 2.18 3.74 -5.98
CA VAL A 68 1.62 4.80 -5.14
C VAL A 68 0.43 4.20 -4.41
N VAL A 69 0.43 4.34 -3.08
CA VAL A 69 -0.69 3.93 -2.22
C VAL A 69 -1.28 5.19 -1.60
N ALA A 70 -2.59 5.34 -1.70
CA ALA A 70 -3.34 6.44 -1.11
C ALA A 70 -4.41 5.88 -0.18
N GLN A 71 -4.44 6.35 1.07
CA GLN A 71 -5.50 6.06 2.02
C GLN A 71 -6.42 7.28 2.11
N VAL A 72 -7.70 7.07 1.84
CA VAL A 72 -8.71 8.12 1.69
C VAL A 72 -9.84 7.85 2.66
N SER A 73 -10.28 8.88 3.37
CA SER A 73 -11.50 8.85 4.16
C SER A 73 -12.64 9.43 3.33
N ILE A 74 -13.69 8.66 3.09
CA ILE A 74 -14.86 9.06 2.30
C ILE A 74 -16.07 9.12 3.22
N GLN A 75 -16.70 10.30 3.33
CA GLN A 75 -18.00 10.41 3.97
C GLN A 75 -19.10 10.11 2.96
N CYS A 76 -19.95 9.15 3.27
CA CYS A 76 -21.03 8.69 2.42
C CYS A 76 -22.37 8.78 3.15
N LEU A 77 -23.40 9.24 2.45
CA LEU A 77 -24.78 9.04 2.85
C LEU A 77 -25.26 7.75 2.19
N GLU A 78 -25.38 6.69 2.96
CA GLU A 78 -25.70 5.36 2.44
C GLU A 78 -26.94 4.74 3.07
N ARG A 79 -27.54 3.80 2.35
CA ARG A 79 -28.64 2.97 2.81
C ARG A 79 -28.26 1.50 2.64
N PHE A 80 -28.14 0.78 3.75
CA PHE A 80 -27.70 -0.61 3.76
C PHE A 80 -28.75 -1.52 4.40
N SER A 81 -29.07 -2.62 3.71
CA SER A 81 -29.85 -3.72 4.27
C SER A 81 -29.60 -5.01 3.50
N VAL A 82 -29.46 -6.13 4.22
CA VAL A 82 -29.46 -7.49 3.66
C VAL A 82 -30.83 -8.11 3.95
N THR A 83 -31.51 -8.57 2.92
CA THR A 83 -32.87 -9.13 3.04
C THR A 83 -32.91 -10.55 2.51
N ASP A 84 -33.52 -11.46 3.28
CA ASP A 84 -33.82 -12.81 2.84
C ASP A 84 -34.87 -12.78 1.73
N LYS A 85 -34.51 -13.30 0.55
CA LYS A 85 -35.37 -13.24 -0.65
C LYS A 85 -36.66 -14.05 -0.50
N SER A 86 -36.63 -15.15 0.26
CA SER A 86 -37.76 -16.08 0.37
C SER A 86 -38.81 -15.62 1.38
N THR A 87 -38.37 -14.97 2.46
CA THR A 87 -39.23 -14.53 3.57
C THR A 87 -39.48 -13.03 3.57
N GLY A 88 -38.67 -12.25 2.83
CA GLY A 88 -38.67 -10.79 2.88
C GLY A 88 -38.13 -10.22 4.19
N LYS A 89 -37.58 -11.06 5.08
CA LYS A 89 -37.07 -10.64 6.38
C LYS A 89 -35.71 -9.95 6.24
N VAL A 90 -35.54 -8.79 6.88
CA VAL A 90 -34.23 -8.13 6.98
C VAL A 90 -33.33 -8.92 7.94
N LEU A 91 -32.15 -9.31 7.45
CA LEU A 91 -31.13 -10.07 8.17
C LEU A 91 -30.07 -9.15 8.77
N GLN A 92 -29.74 -8.04 8.12
CA GLN A 92 -28.75 -7.07 8.56
C GLN A 92 -29.14 -5.67 8.07
N GLY A 93 -28.80 -4.65 8.87
CA GLY A 93 -29.16 -3.26 8.59
C GLY A 93 -30.64 -2.97 8.85
N ASP A 94 -31.05 -1.73 8.63
CA ASP A 94 -32.42 -1.29 8.84
C ASP A 94 -33.00 -0.54 7.62
N GLY A 95 -32.25 -0.47 6.52
CA GLY A 95 -32.67 0.18 5.28
C GLY A 95 -32.90 1.68 5.43
N LYS A 96 -32.41 2.30 6.50
CA LYS A 96 -32.42 3.76 6.66
C LYS A 96 -31.16 4.38 6.08
N GLU A 97 -31.27 5.66 5.77
CA GLU A 97 -30.12 6.48 5.39
C GLU A 97 -29.28 6.81 6.61
N ASN A 98 -27.98 6.55 6.50
CA ASN A 98 -27.00 6.79 7.53
C ASN A 98 -25.80 7.53 6.95
N GLN A 99 -25.21 8.43 7.73
CA GLN A 99 -23.92 9.02 7.41
C GLN A 99 -22.83 8.07 7.90
N VAL A 100 -22.06 7.51 6.98
CA VAL A 100 -21.01 6.53 7.26
C VAL A 100 -19.69 7.07 6.71
N GLN A 101 -18.63 6.92 7.51
CA GLN A 101 -17.28 7.25 7.09
C GLN A 101 -16.59 5.95 6.70
N HIS A 102 -16.20 5.85 5.43
CA HIS A 102 -15.42 4.73 4.93
C HIS A 102 -13.94 5.08 4.85
N LEU A 103 -13.09 4.10 5.16
CA LEU A 103 -11.66 4.18 4.93
C LEU A 103 -11.30 3.32 3.72
N VAL A 104 -10.84 3.95 2.65
CA VAL A 104 -10.57 3.25 1.38
C VAL A 104 -9.11 3.42 1.00
N ARG A 105 -8.44 2.32 0.65
CA ARG A 105 -7.06 2.33 0.17
C ARG A 105 -7.02 2.07 -1.33
N PHE A 106 -6.36 2.96 -2.05
CA PHE A 106 -6.13 2.86 -3.49
C PHE A 106 -4.66 2.59 -3.78
N GLU A 107 -4.39 1.82 -4.83
CA GLU A 107 -3.05 1.67 -5.39
C GLU A 107 -3.02 2.05 -6.87
N MET A 108 -1.86 2.52 -7.33
CA MET A 108 -1.55 2.79 -8.73
C MET A 108 -0.09 2.46 -8.98
N VAL A 109 0.21 1.76 -10.08
CA VAL A 109 1.59 1.57 -10.53
C VAL A 109 1.99 2.76 -11.39
N VAL A 110 3.17 3.30 -11.14
CA VAL A 110 3.76 4.42 -11.89
C VAL A 110 5.11 3.99 -12.43
N SER A 111 5.37 4.28 -13.70
CA SER A 111 6.64 4.03 -14.37
C SER A 111 7.38 5.34 -14.58
N ALA A 112 8.59 5.46 -14.04
CA ALA A 112 9.48 6.58 -14.29
C ALA A 112 10.57 6.18 -15.30
N TYR A 113 10.78 7.01 -16.33
CA TYR A 113 11.71 6.77 -17.41
C TYR A 113 12.96 7.69 -17.29
N PRO A 114 14.11 7.31 -17.88
CA PRO A 114 15.35 8.08 -17.78
C PRO A 114 15.29 9.49 -18.38
N ASP A 115 14.40 9.70 -19.35
CA ASP A 115 14.14 10.98 -20.00
C ASP A 115 13.31 11.95 -19.13
N GLY A 116 12.90 11.51 -17.94
CA GLY A 116 12.04 12.26 -17.02
C GLY A 116 10.54 12.04 -17.24
N THR A 117 10.15 11.23 -18.23
CA THR A 117 8.74 10.89 -18.46
C THR A 117 8.22 10.05 -17.30
N ILE A 118 7.00 10.35 -16.85
CA ILE A 118 6.27 9.58 -15.84
C ILE A 118 4.98 9.08 -16.48
N ASP A 119 4.83 7.76 -16.51
CA ASP A 119 3.61 7.10 -16.98
C ASP A 119 2.81 6.61 -15.77
N ASN A 120 1.59 7.11 -15.63
CA ASN A 120 0.70 6.79 -14.53
C ASN A 120 -0.22 5.65 -14.96
N GLY A 121 -0.28 4.59 -14.15
CA GLY A 121 -1.29 3.56 -14.29
C GLY A 121 -2.69 4.03 -13.87
N ASN A 122 -3.60 3.07 -13.73
CA ASN A 122 -4.93 3.33 -13.22
C ASN A 122 -4.99 3.11 -11.70
N TRP A 123 -5.80 3.91 -11.02
CA TRP A 123 -6.13 3.68 -9.62
C TRP A 123 -7.05 2.47 -9.47
N GLN A 124 -6.78 1.64 -8.48
CA GLN A 124 -7.64 0.52 -8.09
C GLN A 124 -7.82 0.50 -6.57
N ILE A 125 -9.00 0.12 -6.09
CA ILE A 125 -9.26 -0.08 -4.66
C ILE A 125 -8.59 -1.40 -4.25
N THR A 126 -7.86 -1.35 -3.14
CA THR A 126 -7.13 -2.49 -2.56
C THR A 126 -7.66 -2.94 -1.21
N ASP A 127 -8.35 -2.03 -0.53
CA ASP A 127 -8.95 -2.26 0.78
C ASP A 127 -10.09 -1.27 1.00
N TRP A 128 -11.09 -1.69 1.76
CA TRP A 128 -12.28 -0.93 2.12
C TRP A 128 -12.64 -1.26 3.57
N ASP A 129 -12.70 -0.24 4.42
CA ASP A 129 -12.96 -0.32 5.87
C ASP A 129 -12.07 -1.32 6.62
N ASP A 130 -10.82 -1.43 6.16
CA ASP A 130 -9.83 -2.39 6.66
C ASP A 130 -10.37 -3.84 6.73
N LEU A 131 -11.33 -4.20 5.87
CA LEU A 131 -11.84 -5.58 5.72
C LEU A 131 -10.73 -6.58 5.40
N LEU A 132 -9.60 -6.06 4.91
CA LEU A 132 -8.41 -6.77 4.49
C LEU A 132 -7.19 -6.35 5.32
N ASP A 133 -7.38 -5.97 6.59
CA ASP A 133 -6.31 -5.62 7.55
C ASP A 133 -5.27 -4.64 6.99
N GLY A 134 -5.66 -3.68 6.14
CA GLY A 134 -4.75 -2.64 5.67
C GLY A 134 -4.03 -2.94 4.33
N ASN A 135 -4.50 -3.91 3.55
CA ASN A 135 -3.66 -4.69 2.62
C ASN A 135 -2.68 -3.95 1.67
N VAL A 136 -1.42 -4.40 1.69
CA VAL A 136 -0.34 -4.05 0.74
C VAL A 136 0.47 -5.30 0.27
N PHE A 137 -0.21 -6.39 -0.11
CA PHE A 137 0.28 -7.75 -0.50
C PHE A 137 0.20 -8.88 0.56
N PHE A 138 -0.63 -8.69 1.59
CA PHE A 138 -1.08 -9.65 2.61
C PHE A 138 -0.05 -10.61 3.24
N PHE A 139 0.42 -10.20 4.43
CA PHE A 139 1.16 -10.91 5.48
C PHE A 139 2.59 -11.40 5.19
#